data_AF-A0A7C4E0E9-F1
#
_entry.id   AF-A0A7C4E0E9-F1
#
_cell.length_a   1.000
_cell.length_b   1.000
_cell.length_c   1.000
_cell.angle_alpha   90.00
_cell.angle_beta   90.00
_cell.angle_gamma   90.00
#
_symmetry.space_group_name_H-M   'P 1'
#
loop_
_entity.id
_entity.type
_entity.pdbx_description
1 polymer ?
#
loop_
_entity_poly.entity_id
_entity_poly.type
_entity_poly.pdbx_seq_one_letter_code
_entity_poly.pdbx_strand_id
1 'polypeptide(L)'
;MSITLSLSPLNLVLLMVVLFFALVTTLGLGVLAGVLAGDVRGSQQLAGLIQLPLILLPLLLFLSGGIQSLQQPLATIILIIPFTHLMLAIQAILESSYLNILLHVGVMVAWTVAIIGLAAFLFRGERLLTMRVKLVRRKPVV
;
A
#
# COMPACT_ATOMS: atom_id res chain seq x y z
N MET A 1 3.83 -14.68 -32.11
CA MET A 1 3.21 -15.28 -30.91
C MET A 1 2.20 -14.27 -30.38
N SER A 2 0.97 -14.33 -30.89
CA SER A 2 -0.12 -13.48 -30.41
C SER A 2 -0.49 -13.99 -29.03
N ILE A 3 -0.04 -13.30 -27.98
CA ILE A 3 -0.57 -13.48 -26.63
C ILE A 3 -2.01 -12.95 -26.71
N THR A 4 -2.94 -13.78 -27.15
CA THR A 4 -4.34 -13.54 -26.86
C THR A 4 -4.44 -13.69 -25.35
N LEU A 5 -4.49 -12.55 -24.67
CA LEU A 5 -4.74 -12.44 -23.24
C LEU A 5 -6.15 -12.98 -22.97
N SER A 6 -6.35 -14.29 -23.10
CA SER A 6 -7.60 -14.96 -22.71
C SER A 6 -7.56 -15.11 -21.20
N LEU A 7 -7.63 -13.98 -20.50
CA LEU A 7 -7.91 -13.98 -19.07
C LEU A 7 -9.25 -14.68 -18.89
N SER A 8 -9.22 -15.83 -18.21
CA SER A 8 -10.43 -16.50 -17.78
C SER A 8 -11.34 -15.50 -17.06
N PRO A 9 -12.68 -15.59 -17.19
CA PRO A 9 -13.60 -14.75 -16.42
C PRO A 9 -13.28 -14.75 -14.92
N LEU A 10 -12.80 -15.87 -14.38
CA LEU A 10 -12.36 -15.98 -12.99
C LEU A 10 -11.16 -15.06 -12.69
N ASN A 11 -10.17 -15.01 -13.58
CA ASN A 11 -8.97 -14.19 -13.43
C ASN A 11 -9.30 -12.69 -13.47
N LEU A 12 -10.31 -12.29 -14.24
CA LEU A 12 -10.83 -10.91 -14.24
C LEU A 12 -11.45 -10.54 -12.89
N VAL A 13 -12.25 -11.43 -12.31
CA VAL A 13 -12.82 -11.21 -10.97
C VAL A 13 -11.72 -11.11 -9.91
N LEU A 14 -10.73 -12.01 -9.95
CA LEU A 14 -9.60 -11.99 -9.03
C LEU A 14 -8.79 -10.69 -9.17
N LEU A 15 -8.58 -10.21 -10.40
CA LEU A 15 -7.92 -8.92 -10.65
C LEU A 15 -8.70 -7.76 -10.01
N MET A 16 -10.03 -7.74 -10.15
CA MET A 16 -10.86 -6.71 -9.52
C MET A 16 -10.76 -6.75 -7.99
N VAL A 17 -10.72 -7.93 -7.38
CA VAL A 17 -10.54 -8.09 -5.93
C VAL A 17 -9.18 -7.56 -5.48
N VAL A 18 -8.12 -7.91 -6.20
CA VAL A 18 -6.76 -7.44 -5.91
C VAL A 18 -6.66 -5.91 -6.02
N LEU A 19 -7.20 -5.33 -7.10
CA LEU A 19 -7.23 -3.89 -7.30
C LEU A 19 -8.08 -3.18 -6.24
N PHE A 20 -9.20 -3.77 -5.82
CA PHE A 20 -10.02 -3.25 -4.73
C PHE A 20 -9.21 -3.10 -3.44
N PHE A 21 -8.50 -4.15 -3.01
CA PHE A 21 -7.66 -4.08 -1.81
C PHE A 21 -6.51 -3.07 -1.95
N ALA A 22 -5.92 -2.93 -3.15
CA ALA A 22 -4.91 -1.90 -3.40
C ALA A 22 -5.47 -0.49 -3.22
N LEU A 23 -6.67 -0.22 -3.74
CA LEU A 23 -7.34 1.07 -3.60
C LEU A 23 -7.69 1.35 -2.13
N VAL A 24 -8.26 0.38 -1.42
CA VAL A 24 -8.59 0.53 0.00
C VAL A 24 -7.31 0.78 0.83
N THR A 25 -6.23 0.07 0.55
CA THR A 25 -4.91 0.30 1.19
C THR A 25 -4.42 1.73 0.93
N THR A 26 -4.50 2.19 -0.31
CA THR A 26 -4.08 3.55 -0.72
C THR A 26 -4.89 4.62 0.00
N LEU A 27 -6.21 4.45 0.05
CA LEU A 27 -7.11 5.35 0.77
C LEU A 27 -6.82 5.36 2.27
N GLY A 28 -6.59 4.19 2.88
CA GLY A 28 -6.22 4.07 4.28
C GLY A 28 -4.91 4.80 4.61
N LEU A 29 -3.90 4.69 3.75
CA LEU A 29 -2.65 5.46 3.88
C LEU A 29 -2.89 6.97 3.73
N GLY A 30 -3.75 7.38 2.80
CA GLY A 30 -4.14 8.78 2.64
C GLY A 30 -4.83 9.35 3.87
N VAL A 31 -5.74 8.57 4.49
CA VAL A 31 -6.39 8.92 5.75
C VAL A 31 -5.37 9.08 6.87
N LEU A 32 -4.41 8.15 7.00
CA LEU A 32 -3.33 8.26 7.98
C LEU A 32 -2.51 9.54 7.79
N ALA A 33 -2.12 9.85 6.55
CA ALA A 33 -1.42 11.09 6.23
C ALA A 33 -2.25 12.33 6.59
N GLY A 34 -3.57 12.30 6.38
CA GLY A 34 -4.48 13.38 6.77
C GLY A 34 -4.59 13.60 8.27
N VAL A 35 -4.54 12.54 9.07
CA VAL A 35 -4.54 12.69 10.53
C VAL A 35 -3.23 13.27 11.05
N LEU A 36 -2.11 12.91 10.40
CA LEU A 36 -0.78 13.42 10.77
C LEU A 36 -0.56 14.86 10.31
N ALA A 37 -1.28 15.32 9.29
CA ALA A 37 -1.19 16.68 8.77
C ALA A 37 -2.07 17.67 9.55
N GLY A 38 -1.59 18.90 9.70
CA GLY A 38 -2.36 19.99 10.31
C GLY A 38 -3.42 20.59 9.37
N ASP A 39 -3.22 20.45 8.06
CA ASP A 39 -3.97 21.11 6.99
C ASP A 39 -4.09 20.22 5.73
N VAL A 40 -4.99 20.60 4.81
CA VAL A 40 -5.30 19.80 3.61
C VAL A 40 -4.10 19.70 2.66
N ARG A 41 -3.30 20.77 2.51
CA ARG A 41 -2.12 20.75 1.62
C ARG A 41 -1.03 19.87 2.21
N GLY A 42 -0.77 20.00 3.51
CA GLY A 42 0.15 19.10 4.22
C GLY A 42 -0.27 17.63 4.12
N SER A 43 -1.57 17.33 4.22
CA SER A 43 -2.10 15.97 4.06
C SER A 43 -1.80 15.40 2.69
N GLN A 44 -2.03 16.18 1.62
CA GLN A 44 -1.77 15.76 0.26
C GLN A 44 -0.26 15.53 0.02
N GLN A 45 0.60 16.41 0.53
CA GLN A 45 2.06 16.25 0.43
C GLN A 45 2.56 15.01 1.18
N LEU A 46 2.10 14.79 2.42
CA LEU A 46 2.47 13.61 3.21
C LEU A 46 1.94 12.31 2.58
N ALA A 47 0.71 12.32 2.06
CA ALA A 47 0.14 11.18 1.38
C ALA A 47 0.99 10.81 0.16
N GLY A 48 1.35 11.80 -0.68
CA GLY A 48 2.25 11.61 -1.81
C GLY A 48 3.63 11.10 -1.39
N LEU A 49 4.23 11.69 -0.35
CA LEU A 49 5.55 11.30 0.16
C LEU A 49 5.59 9.85 0.66
N ILE A 50 4.50 9.37 1.28
CA ILE A 50 4.38 8.00 1.77
C ILE A 50 4.07 7.03 0.63
N GLN A 51 3.09 7.36 -0.21
CA GLN A 51 2.58 6.46 -1.25
C GLN A 51 3.55 6.31 -2.42
N LEU A 52 4.23 7.39 -2.83
CA LEU A 52 5.12 7.39 -3.98
C LEU A 52 6.22 6.32 -3.90
N PRO A 53 7.06 6.23 -2.85
CA PRO A 53 8.06 5.17 -2.77
C PRO A 53 7.43 3.78 -2.63
N LEU A 54 6.31 3.66 -1.90
CA LEU A 54 5.63 2.38 -1.69
C LEU A 54 5.02 1.81 -2.97
N ILE A 55 4.58 2.64 -3.91
CA ILE A 55 4.00 2.21 -5.19
C ILE A 55 5.08 2.12 -6.27
N LEU A 56 5.95 3.13 -6.35
CA LEU A 56 6.92 3.26 -7.43
C LEU A 56 8.03 2.21 -7.33
N LEU A 57 8.55 1.92 -6.12
CA LEU A 57 9.63 0.94 -5.97
C LEU A 57 9.19 -0.46 -6.44
N PRO A 58 8.06 -1.04 -5.96
CA PRO A 58 7.61 -2.34 -6.45
C PRO A 58 7.32 -2.35 -7.95
N LEU A 59 6.77 -1.26 -8.49
CA LEU A 59 6.51 -1.14 -9.93
C LEU A 59 7.80 -1.20 -10.74
N LEU A 60 8.82 -0.42 -10.38
CA LEU A 60 10.11 -0.41 -11.08
C LEU A 60 10.78 -1.78 -11.05
N LEU A 61 10.71 -2.47 -9.91
CA LEU A 61 11.25 -3.82 -9.74
C LEU A 61 10.49 -4.86 -10.55
N PHE A 62 9.17 -4.75 -10.61
CA PHE A 62 8.34 -5.60 -11.45
C PHE A 62 8.75 -5.47 -12.92
N LEU A 63 9.01 -4.24 -13.37
CA LEU A 63 9.45 -3.97 -14.75
C LEU A 63 10.90 -4.40 -15.04
N SER A 64 11.78 -4.47 -14.04
CA SER A 64 13.20 -4.81 -14.23
C SER A 64 13.52 -6.31 -14.25
N GLY A 65 12.52 -7.18 -14.08
CA GLY A 65 12.72 -8.64 -13.98
C GLY A 65 12.21 -9.26 -12.68
N GLY A 66 11.50 -8.49 -11.86
CA GLY A 66 10.83 -8.97 -10.66
C GLY A 66 11.77 -9.23 -9.48
N ILE A 67 11.21 -9.73 -8.39
CA ILE A 67 11.91 -9.95 -7.11
C ILE A 67 13.03 -10.99 -7.23
N GLN A 68 12.90 -11.94 -8.16
CA GLN A 68 13.87 -13.02 -8.38
C GLN A 68 15.24 -12.50 -8.84
N SER A 69 15.28 -11.31 -9.43
CA SER A 69 16.51 -10.66 -9.88
C SER A 69 17.33 -10.02 -8.75
N LEU A 70 16.76 -9.93 -7.54
CA LEU A 70 17.36 -9.24 -6.41
C LEU A 70 18.19 -10.17 -5.52
N GLN A 71 19.23 -9.60 -4.91
CA GLN A 71 19.96 -10.26 -3.83
C GLN A 71 19.05 -10.44 -2.61
N GLN A 72 19.23 -11.55 -1.88
CA GLN A 72 18.39 -12.02 -0.78
C GLN A 72 18.02 -10.96 0.31
N PRO A 73 18.91 -10.04 0.75
CA PRO A 73 18.49 -9.05 1.74
C PRO A 73 17.50 -8.02 1.16
N LEU A 74 17.70 -7.61 -0.09
CA LEU A 74 16.87 -6.60 -0.72
C LEU A 74 15.49 -7.16 -1.08
N ALA A 75 15.44 -8.39 -1.57
CA ALA A 75 14.20 -9.11 -1.85
C ALA A 75 13.27 -9.16 -0.63
N THR A 76 13.83 -9.43 0.55
CA THR A 76 13.06 -9.52 1.81
C THR A 76 12.46 -8.17 2.22
N ILE A 77 13.22 -7.08 2.09
CA ILE A 77 12.74 -5.72 2.41
C ILE A 77 11.57 -5.33 1.50
N ILE A 78 11.67 -5.64 0.21
CA ILE A 78 10.64 -5.29 -0.76
C ILE A 78 9.35 -6.09 -0.54
N LEU A 79 9.45 -7.33 -0.08
CA LEU A 79 8.27 -8.14 0.28
C LEU A 79 7.47 -7.56 1.46
N ILE A 80 8.05 -6.70 2.29
CA ILE A 80 7.31 -6.02 3.36
C ILE A 80 6.33 -4.98 2.79
N ILE A 81 6.62 -4.43 1.60
CA ILE A 81 5.82 -3.37 0.98
C ILE A 81 4.49 -3.96 0.48
N PRO A 82 3.33 -3.40 0.87
CA PRO A 82 2.02 -3.97 0.49
C PRO A 82 1.80 -4.02 -1.03
N PHE A 83 2.26 -3.00 -1.76
CA PHE A 83 2.13 -2.94 -3.22
C PHE A 83 3.04 -3.92 -3.97
N THR A 84 4.03 -4.51 -3.31
CA THR A 84 4.77 -5.65 -3.87
C THR A 84 3.84 -6.85 -4.04
N HIS A 85 2.99 -7.12 -3.06
CA HIS A 85 2.01 -8.20 -3.16
C HIS A 85 0.93 -7.93 -4.20
N LEU A 86 0.61 -6.65 -4.50
CA LEU A 86 -0.22 -6.29 -5.65
C LEU A 86 0.43 -6.72 -6.97
N MET A 87 1.71 -6.38 -7.20
CA MET A 87 2.42 -6.76 -8.43
C MET A 87 2.52 -8.28 -8.58
N LEU A 88 2.89 -8.98 -7.49
CA LEU A 88 2.98 -10.45 -7.49
C LEU A 88 1.63 -11.14 -7.67
N ALA A 89 0.55 -10.58 -7.12
CA ALA A 89 -0.80 -11.12 -7.34
C ALA A 89 -1.22 -10.98 -8.81
N ILE A 90 -0.95 -9.83 -9.44
CA ILE A 90 -1.22 -9.62 -10.87
C ILE A 90 -0.41 -10.62 -11.71
N GLN A 91 0.87 -10.81 -11.39
CA GLN A 91 1.71 -11.82 -12.06
C GLN A 91 1.13 -13.23 -11.91
N ALA A 92 0.75 -13.63 -10.70
CA ALA A 92 0.15 -14.93 -10.43
C ALA A 92 -1.20 -15.14 -11.15
N ILE A 93 -2.00 -14.07 -11.34
CA ILE A 93 -3.23 -14.09 -12.14
C ILE A 93 -2.92 -14.35 -13.61
N LEU A 94 -1.89 -13.70 -14.16
CA LEU A 94 -1.46 -13.91 -15.55
C LEU A 94 -0.93 -15.34 -15.76
N GLU A 95 -0.21 -15.87 -14.77
CA GLU A 95 0.29 -17.26 -14.75
C GLU A 95 -0.78 -18.29 -14.39
N SER A 96 -1.99 -17.85 -14.01
CA SER A 96 -3.09 -18.70 -13.51
C SER A 96 -2.70 -19.59 -12.31
N SER A 97 -1.77 -19.12 -11.47
CA SER A 97 -1.32 -19.81 -10.25
C SER A 97 -2.20 -19.45 -9.05
N TYR A 98 -3.35 -20.12 -8.92
CA TYR A 98 -4.37 -19.80 -7.91
C TYR A 98 -3.87 -19.84 -6.45
N LEU A 99 -2.92 -20.72 -6.14
CA LEU A 99 -2.34 -20.79 -4.80
C LEU A 99 -1.54 -19.52 -4.47
N ASN A 100 -0.72 -19.05 -5.42
CA ASN A 100 0.06 -17.81 -5.25
C ASN A 100 -0.86 -16.58 -5.20
N ILE A 101 -1.93 -16.58 -6.00
CA ILE A 101 -2.96 -15.52 -5.94
C ILE A 101 -3.54 -15.43 -4.53
N LEU A 102 -3.99 -16.56 -3.96
CA LEU A 102 -4.61 -16.59 -2.63
C LEU A 102 -3.64 -16.12 -1.54
N LEU A 103 -2.37 -16.52 -1.63
CA LEU A 103 -1.32 -16.11 -0.70
C LEU A 103 -1.12 -14.58 -0.70
N HIS A 104 -0.95 -14.00 -1.89
CA HIS A 104 -0.71 -12.55 -2.01
C HIS A 104 -1.96 -11.72 -1.69
N VAL A 105 -3.15 -12.19 -2.08
CA VAL A 105 -4.42 -11.57 -1.66
C VAL A 105 -4.55 -11.60 -0.14
N GLY A 106 -4.26 -12.73 0.51
CA GLY A 106 -4.32 -12.86 1.96
C GLY A 106 -3.41 -11.85 2.67
N VAL A 107 -2.17 -11.68 2.18
CA VAL A 107 -1.24 -10.68 2.72
C VAL A 107 -1.74 -9.25 2.47
N MET A 108 -2.31 -8.95 1.31
CA MET A 108 -2.92 -7.64 1.03
C MET A 108 -4.10 -7.33 1.95
N VAL A 109 -4.97 -8.31 2.22
CA VAL A 109 -6.08 -8.16 3.17
C VAL A 109 -5.54 -7.85 4.56
N ALA A 110 -4.52 -8.58 5.01
CA ALA A 110 -3.90 -8.34 6.32
C ALA A 110 -3.33 -6.91 6.43
N TRP A 111 -2.62 -6.44 5.40
CA TRP A 111 -2.12 -5.07 5.33
C TRP A 111 -3.25 -4.03 5.34
N THR A 112 -4.30 -4.28 4.56
CA THR A 112 -5.47 -3.38 4.49
C THR A 112 -6.11 -3.24 5.86
N VAL A 113 -6.36 -4.36 6.55
CA VAL A 113 -6.92 -4.39 7.90
C VAL A 113 -6.00 -3.69 8.90
N ALA A 114 -4.69 -3.92 8.81
CA ALA A 114 -3.71 -3.28 9.69
C ALA A 114 -3.71 -1.74 9.53
N ILE A 115 -3.76 -1.24 8.29
CA ILE A 115 -3.79 0.20 8.00
C ILE A 115 -5.10 0.83 8.45
N ILE A 116 -6.25 0.20 8.17
CA ILE A 116 -7.55 0.67 8.65
C ILE A 116 -7.60 0.65 10.17
N GLY A 117 -7.11 -0.41 10.80
CA GLY A 117 -7.03 -0.54 12.25
C GLY A 117 -6.16 0.54 12.88
N LEU A 118 -5.01 0.84 12.28
CA LEU A 118 -4.13 1.92 12.70
C LEU A 118 -4.81 3.29 12.57
N ALA A 119 -5.52 3.53 11.46
CA ALA A 119 -6.27 4.76 11.25
C ALA A 119 -7.37 4.91 12.30
N ALA A 120 -8.20 3.89 12.48
CA ALA A 120 -9.27 3.87 13.48
C ALA A 120 -8.73 4.08 14.91
N PHE A 121 -7.59 3.48 15.22
CA PHE A 121 -6.90 3.67 16.49
C PHE A 121 -6.43 5.11 16.71
N LEU A 122 -5.90 5.76 15.68
CA LEU A 122 -5.44 7.14 15.74
C LEU A 122 -6.61 8.14 15.91
N PHE A 123 -7.79 7.79 15.39
CA PHE A 123 -9.03 8.57 15.53
C PHE A 123 -9.72 8.47 16.89
N ARG A 124 -9.36 7.50 17.76
CA ARG A 124 -9.93 7.44 19.12
C ARG A 124 -9.57 8.73 19.86
N GLY A 125 -10.59 9.54 20.14
CA GLY A 125 -10.56 11.00 20.29
C GLY A 125 -9.62 11.63 21.33
N GLU A 126 -8.92 10.85 22.14
CA GLU A 126 -7.97 11.35 23.13
C GLU A 126 -6.61 11.75 22.53
N ARG A 127 -6.23 11.16 21.38
CA ARG A 127 -4.89 11.33 20.78
C ARG A 127 -4.80 12.39 19.70
N LEU A 128 -5.87 12.56 18.93
CA LEU A 128 -5.95 13.58 17.88
C LEU A 128 -5.83 14.99 18.49
N LEU A 129 -6.36 15.18 19.71
CA LEU A 129 -6.27 16.46 20.43
C LEU A 129 -4.88 16.72 21.03
N THR A 130 -4.22 15.71 21.61
CA THR A 130 -2.88 15.88 22.22
C THR A 130 -1.77 16.08 21.19
N MET A 131 -1.88 15.45 20.01
CA MET A 131 -0.85 15.58 18.97
C MET A 131 -0.86 16.97 18.29
N ARG A 132 -2.04 17.60 18.13
CA ARG A 132 -2.13 18.99 17.64
C ARG A 132 -1.47 20.00 18.59
N VAL A 133 -1.54 19.75 19.91
CA VAL A 133 -1.08 20.72 20.93
C VAL A 133 0.45 20.71 21.08
N LYS A 134 1.13 19.58 20.88
CA LYS A 134 2.60 19.52 21.06
C LYS A 134 3.41 20.15 19.92
N LEU A 135 2.85 20.31 18.72
CA LEU A 135 3.57 20.86 17.57
C LEU A 135 3.64 22.41 17.58
N VAL A 136 2.79 23.08 18.36
CA VAL A 136 2.79 24.54 18.53
C VAL A 136 3.43 24.92 19.87
N ARG A 137 4.72 24.65 20.04
CA ARG A 137 5.50 25.40 21.05
C ARG A 137 5.88 26.75 20.44
N ARG A 138 5.03 27.76 20.65
CA ARG A 138 5.45 29.15 20.50
C ARG A 138 6.61 29.38 21.48
N LYS A 139 7.81 29.66 20.95
CA LYS A 139 8.92 30.16 21.77
C LYS A 139 8.46 31.48 22.41
N PRO A 140 8.60 31.67 23.73
CA PRO A 140 8.41 32.98 24.31
C PRO A 140 9.47 33.91 23.75
N VAL A 141 9.03 35.00 23.13
CA VAL A 141 9.89 36.14 22.80
C VAL A 141 10.20 36.81 24.13
N VAL A 142 11.45 36.72 24.56
CA VAL A 142 12.04 37.53 25.63
C VAL A 142 12.87 38.61 24.95
#